data_AF-A0A368F8N7-F1
#
_entry.id   AF-A0A368F8N7-F1
#
_cell.length_a   1.000
_cell.length_b   1.000
_cell.length_c   1.000
_cell.angle_alpha   90.00
_cell.angle_beta   90.00
_cell.angle_gamma   90.00
#
_symmetry.space_group_name_H-M   'P 1'
#
loop_
_entity.id
_entity.type
_entity.pdbx_description
1 polymer ?
#
loop_
_entity_poly.entity_id
_entity_poly.type
_entity_poly.pdbx_seq_one_letter_code
_entity_poly.pdbx_strand_id
1 'polypeptide(L)'
;MQALPSQPESLLLLETTSEDGKGSSTIHLNIGLQNGCLLRTTVDNVTGDMMDTRTRYLGTRPVRVFRVRSQNKDAVLCTSSRSWLLYHYQNRFHLTPLSYVTLESASSFSSEQCLEGIVAIAENTLRIMAVEKLGASFNHITYPLKFTPRRMIVHPLATSLMMIETDHAAYTTITLDKKRNDMADDIVRLATDMEEVELAKEIADVLRNNRPDETVYGAAKAAPGKWASVVRLLNVKSGEVLSLFELPQDEAAKW
;
A
#
# COMPACT_ATOMS: atom_id res chain seq x y z
N MET A 1 9.12 44.05 1.52
CA MET A 1 10.07 42.92 1.45
C MET A 1 9.60 41.86 2.43
N GLN A 2 9.10 40.72 1.96
CA GLN A 2 8.63 39.65 2.85
C GLN A 2 9.86 38.90 3.38
N ALA A 3 10.10 38.93 4.68
CA ALA A 3 11.19 38.20 5.30
C ALA A 3 10.89 36.69 5.27
N LEU A 4 11.81 35.89 4.73
CA LEU A 4 11.74 34.44 4.81
C LEU A 4 12.29 33.96 6.17
N PRO A 5 11.69 32.94 6.80
CA PRO A 5 12.14 32.44 8.10
C PRO A 5 13.45 31.62 8.03
N SER A 6 13.89 31.25 6.83
CA SER A 6 15.14 30.52 6.57
C SER A 6 15.59 30.81 5.14
N GLN A 7 16.85 30.50 4.81
CA GLN A 7 17.37 30.62 3.45
C GLN A 7 16.56 29.74 2.47
N PRO A 8 16.17 30.26 1.29
CA PRO A 8 15.52 29.48 0.25
C PRO A 8 16.50 28.50 -0.39
N GLU A 9 16.06 27.25 -0.55
CA GLU A 9 16.75 26.17 -1.27
C GLU A 9 16.29 26.10 -2.73
N SER A 10 15.00 26.33 -2.99
CA SER A 10 14.42 26.22 -4.33
C SER A 10 13.18 27.10 -4.51
N LEU A 11 12.87 27.46 -5.75
CA LEU A 11 11.74 28.29 -6.13
C LEU A 11 11.03 27.71 -7.35
N LEU A 12 9.70 27.75 -7.35
CA LEU A 12 8.89 27.39 -8.51
C LEU A 12 7.64 28.27 -8.59
N LEU A 13 7.52 28.99 -9.70
CA LEU A 13 6.30 29.71 -10.06
C LEU A 13 5.37 28.74 -10.81
N LEU A 14 4.13 28.63 -10.37
CA LEU A 14 3.11 27.79 -11.00
C LEU A 14 1.85 28.61 -11.26
N GLU A 15 1.38 28.59 -12.50
CA GLU A 15 0.09 29.15 -12.87
C GLU A 15 -0.98 28.06 -12.79
N THR A 16 -2.06 28.32 -12.05
CA THR A 16 -3.23 27.44 -11.95
C THR A 16 -4.43 28.11 -12.61
N THR A 17 -5.05 27.40 -13.55
CA THR A 17 -6.29 27.79 -14.19
C THR A 17 -7.49 27.25 -13.42
N SER A 18 -8.61 27.97 -13.43
CA SER A 18 -9.85 27.46 -12.83
C SER A 18 -10.37 26.26 -13.62
N GLU A 19 -10.99 25.29 -12.94
CA GLU A 19 -11.45 24.05 -13.59
C GLU A 19 -12.52 24.29 -14.66
N ASP A 20 -13.25 25.40 -14.57
CA ASP A 20 -14.28 25.79 -15.54
C ASP A 20 -13.72 26.46 -16.81
N GLY A 21 -12.41 26.72 -16.88
CA GLY A 21 -11.74 27.39 -18.01
C GLY A 21 -12.19 28.84 -18.26
N LYS A 22 -13.11 29.35 -17.45
CA LYS A 22 -13.73 30.69 -17.54
C LYS A 22 -13.22 31.67 -16.48
N GLY A 23 -12.44 31.20 -15.51
CA GLY A 23 -11.86 32.02 -14.46
C GLY A 23 -10.47 32.56 -14.84
N SER A 24 -10.06 33.66 -14.21
CA SER A 24 -8.69 34.15 -14.32
C SER A 24 -7.70 33.13 -13.76
N SER A 25 -6.55 33.00 -14.40
CA SER A 25 -5.46 32.21 -13.85
C SER A 25 -4.91 32.88 -12.59
N THR A 26 -4.41 32.05 -11.67
CA THR A 26 -3.78 32.49 -10.42
C THR A 26 -2.36 31.97 -10.39
N ILE A 27 -1.42 32.86 -10.10
CA ILE A 27 -0.01 32.52 -10.03
C ILE A 27 0.35 32.23 -8.57
N HIS A 28 1.02 31.11 -8.33
CA HIS A 28 1.55 30.76 -7.02
C HIS A 28 3.07 30.61 -7.07
N LEU A 29 3.75 31.33 -6.18
CA LEU A 29 5.16 31.14 -5.90
C LEU A 29 5.32 30.10 -4.79
N ASN A 30 5.96 28.99 -5.12
CA ASN A 30 6.33 27.93 -4.18
C ASN A 30 7.82 28.08 -3.83
N ILE A 31 8.11 28.18 -2.53
CA ILE A 31 9.44 28.44 -1.99
C ILE A 31 9.80 27.29 -1.06
N GLY A 32 10.77 26.48 -1.46
CA GLY A 32 11.37 25.48 -0.59
C GLY A 32 12.49 26.10 0.24
N LEU A 33 12.47 25.88 1.56
CA LEU A 33 13.48 26.40 2.49
C LEU A 33 14.44 25.31 2.97
N GLN A 34 15.64 25.71 3.37
CA GLN A 34 16.66 24.80 3.90
C GLN A 34 16.24 24.10 5.21
N ASN A 35 15.37 24.72 6.01
CA ASN A 35 14.87 24.17 7.26
C ASN A 35 13.71 23.16 7.10
N GLY A 36 13.39 22.75 5.88
CA GLY A 36 12.33 21.76 5.64
C GLY A 36 10.92 22.33 5.46
N CYS A 37 10.77 23.65 5.47
CA CYS A 37 9.49 24.32 5.21
C CYS A 37 9.27 24.58 3.71
N LEU A 38 8.04 24.39 3.27
CA LEU A 38 7.50 24.89 2.00
C LEU A 38 6.60 26.09 2.29
N LEU A 39 6.85 27.21 1.61
CA LEU A 39 5.94 28.35 1.56
C LEU A 39 5.26 28.38 0.19
N ARG A 40 3.95 28.63 0.18
CA ARG A 40 3.22 28.92 -1.04
C ARG A 40 2.55 30.27 -0.89
N THR A 41 2.81 31.17 -1.83
CA THR A 41 2.29 32.54 -1.82
C THR A 41 1.61 32.81 -3.16
N THR A 42 0.43 33.41 -3.13
CA THR A 42 -0.24 33.88 -4.34
C THR A 42 0.41 35.17 -4.82
N VAL A 43 0.66 35.27 -6.12
CA VAL A 43 1.28 36.44 -6.76
C VAL A 43 0.23 37.11 -7.64
N ASP A 44 0.03 38.40 -7.45
CA ASP A 44 -0.82 39.20 -8.33
C ASP A 44 -0.20 39.29 -9.72
N ASN A 45 -0.98 39.05 -10.77
CA ASN A 45 -0.49 38.98 -12.15
C ASN A 45 -0.14 40.36 -12.74
N VAL A 46 -0.57 41.46 -12.10
CA VAL A 46 -0.33 42.83 -12.57
C VAL A 46 0.74 43.51 -11.73
N THR A 47 0.57 43.54 -10.41
CA THR A 47 1.48 44.25 -9.50
C THR A 47 2.67 43.40 -9.07
N GLY A 48 2.57 42.07 -9.16
CA GLY A 48 3.56 41.15 -8.60
C GLY A 48 3.50 41.07 -7.06
N ASP A 49 2.49 41.67 -6.44
CA ASP A 49 2.35 41.63 -4.98
C ASP A 49 2.09 40.21 -4.48
N MET A 50 2.72 39.90 -3.36
CA MET A 50 2.68 38.60 -2.72
C MET A 50 1.63 38.58 -1.60
N MET A 51 0.64 37.70 -1.71
CA MET A 51 -0.51 37.58 -0.79
C MET A 51 -0.80 36.11 -0.43
N ASP A 52 -1.57 35.86 0.64
CA ASP A 52 -1.97 34.51 1.12
C ASP A 52 -0.80 33.51 1.23
N THR A 53 0.25 33.87 1.98
CA THR A 53 1.37 32.96 2.25
C THR A 53 0.95 31.85 3.22
N ARG A 54 1.09 30.60 2.77
CA ARG A 54 0.85 29.40 3.57
C ARG A 54 2.15 28.64 3.77
N THR A 55 2.41 28.24 5.01
CA THR A 55 3.60 27.46 5.38
C THR A 55 3.23 26.02 5.72
N ARG A 56 4.05 25.07 5.28
CA ARG A 56 3.95 23.65 5.61
C ARG A 56 5.34 23.08 5.87
N TYR A 57 5.50 22.33 6.96
CA TYR A 57 6.73 21.59 7.22
C TYR A 57 6.67 20.23 6.51
N LEU A 58 7.62 19.97 5.60
CA LEU A 58 7.63 18.76 4.76
C LEU A 58 8.57 17.68 5.28
N GLY A 59 9.58 18.04 6.05
CA GLY A 59 10.60 17.10 6.49
C GLY A 59 11.85 17.76 7.05
N THR A 60 12.82 16.95 7.45
CA THR A 60 14.07 17.44 8.11
C THR A 60 15.16 17.87 7.12
N ARG A 61 14.99 17.61 5.82
CA ARG A 61 15.95 18.00 4.75
C ARG A 61 15.48 19.28 4.05
N PRO A 62 16.37 20.05 3.42
CA PRO A 62 16.00 21.17 2.55
C PRO A 62 14.92 20.78 1.53
N VAL A 63 13.97 21.68 1.28
CA VAL A 63 12.88 21.44 0.35
C VAL A 63 13.28 21.82 -1.06
N ARG A 64 13.24 20.86 -2.00
CA ARG A 64 13.37 21.10 -3.44
C ARG A 64 12.03 20.94 -4.14
N VAL A 65 11.63 21.94 -4.92
CA VAL A 65 10.39 21.94 -5.69
C VAL A 65 10.65 21.70 -7.18
N PHE A 66 9.85 20.82 -7.79
CA PHE A 66 9.94 20.44 -9.21
C PHE A 66 8.56 20.54 -9.85
N ARG A 67 8.48 21.08 -11.07
CA ARG A 67 7.25 21.05 -11.86
C ARG A 67 7.05 19.65 -12.39
N VAL A 68 5.89 19.07 -12.10
CA VAL A 68 5.46 17.76 -12.62
C VAL A 68 4.07 17.88 -13.23
N ARG A 69 3.69 16.91 -14.06
CA ARG A 69 2.33 16.81 -14.59
C ARG A 69 1.57 15.69 -13.86
N SER A 70 0.34 15.97 -13.44
CA SER A 70 -0.56 14.95 -12.90
C SER A 70 -2.00 15.22 -13.33
N GLN A 71 -2.69 14.20 -13.84
CA GLN A 71 -4.04 14.30 -14.43
C GLN A 71 -4.16 15.42 -15.47
N ASN A 72 -3.17 15.50 -16.36
CA ASN A 72 -3.06 16.52 -17.40
C ASN A 72 -2.94 17.97 -16.91
N LYS A 73 -2.81 18.21 -15.60
CA LYS A 73 -2.62 19.52 -14.97
C LYS A 73 -1.20 19.64 -14.43
N ASP A 74 -0.72 20.87 -14.34
CA ASP A 74 0.53 21.12 -13.65
C ASP A 74 0.39 20.94 -12.14
N ALA A 75 1.40 20.34 -11.54
CA ALA A 75 1.53 20.10 -10.12
C ALA A 75 2.97 20.38 -9.69
N VAL A 76 3.19 20.43 -8.37
CA VAL A 76 4.51 20.62 -7.79
C VAL A 76 4.89 19.40 -6.97
N LEU A 77 5.96 18.73 -7.36
CA LEU A 77 6.58 17.71 -6.55
C LEU A 77 7.59 18.39 -5.60
N CYS A 78 7.37 18.25 -4.31
CA CYS A 78 8.25 18.76 -3.28
C CYS A 78 9.03 17.59 -2.67
N THR A 79 10.34 17.69 -2.61
CA THR A 79 11.21 16.65 -2.03
C THR A 79 11.93 17.16 -0.79
N SER A 80 12.02 16.32 0.23
CA SER A 80 12.70 16.57 1.52
C SER A 80 13.02 15.18 2.14
N SER A 81 12.84 14.98 3.45
CA SER A 81 12.91 13.64 4.08
C SER A 81 11.74 12.73 3.70
N ARG A 82 10.69 13.29 3.09
CA ARG A 82 9.64 12.59 2.34
C ARG A 82 9.31 13.41 1.11
N SER A 83 8.83 12.75 0.06
CA SER A 83 8.34 13.43 -1.13
C SER A 83 6.85 13.74 -0.98
N TRP A 84 6.42 14.90 -1.46
CA TRP A 84 5.06 15.39 -1.36
C TRP A 84 4.59 15.89 -2.72
N LEU A 85 3.36 15.58 -3.09
CA LEU A 85 2.73 16.11 -4.29
C LEU A 85 1.75 17.22 -3.91
N LEU A 86 1.99 18.42 -4.43
CA LEU A 86 1.10 19.56 -4.35
C LEU A 86 0.36 19.69 -5.68
N TYR A 87 -0.96 19.52 -5.65
CA TYR A 87 -1.80 19.57 -6.84
C TYR A 87 -3.12 20.28 -6.57
N HIS A 88 -3.75 20.78 -7.63
CA HIS A 88 -5.05 21.44 -7.56
C HIS A 88 -6.15 20.48 -8.02
N TYR A 89 -7.13 20.23 -7.15
CA TYR A 89 -8.23 19.30 -7.40
C TYR A 89 -9.49 19.75 -6.65
N GLN A 90 -10.64 19.75 -7.33
CA GLN A 90 -11.93 20.18 -6.76
C GLN A 90 -11.86 21.60 -6.16
N ASN A 91 -11.30 22.53 -6.93
CA ASN A 91 -11.12 23.93 -6.55
C ASN A 91 -10.30 24.15 -5.24
N ARG A 92 -9.44 23.17 -4.90
CA ARG A 92 -8.61 23.23 -3.69
C ARG A 92 -7.23 22.61 -3.93
N PHE A 93 -6.23 23.23 -3.32
CA PHE A 93 -4.90 22.63 -3.25
C PHE A 93 -4.82 21.52 -2.21
N HIS A 94 -4.29 20.39 -2.66
CA HIS A 94 -3.96 19.23 -1.85
C HIS A 94 -2.45 19.08 -1.80
N LEU A 95 -1.92 18.80 -0.61
CA LEU A 95 -0.51 18.49 -0.38
C LEU A 95 -0.45 17.11 0.26
N THR A 96 -0.16 16.08 -0.53
CA THR A 96 -0.20 14.69 -0.09
C THR A 96 1.20 14.09 -0.08
N PRO A 97 1.60 13.37 1.00
CA PRO A 97 2.89 12.69 1.01
C PRO A 97 2.81 11.46 0.10
N LEU A 98 3.88 11.22 -0.66
CA LEU A 98 4.03 10.00 -1.44
C LEU A 98 4.49 8.86 -0.53
N SER A 99 3.78 7.73 -0.60
CA SER A 99 4.20 6.47 0.05
C SER A 99 5.32 5.83 -0.77
N TYR A 100 6.49 6.47 -0.78
CA TYR A 100 7.63 6.07 -1.59
C TYR A 100 8.94 6.39 -0.88
N VAL A 101 10.05 5.87 -1.42
CA VAL A 101 11.38 6.24 -0.94
C VAL A 101 11.65 7.73 -1.17
N THR A 102 12.62 8.28 -0.44
CA THR A 102 13.04 9.67 -0.60
C THR A 102 13.62 9.90 -1.99
N LEU A 103 13.14 10.96 -2.65
CA LEU A 103 13.62 11.39 -3.96
C LEU A 103 14.51 12.63 -3.78
N GLU A 104 15.54 12.78 -4.60
CA GLU A 104 16.48 13.91 -4.52
C GLU A 104 16.29 14.94 -5.64
N SER A 105 15.91 14.43 -6.82
CA SER A 105 15.60 15.23 -7.99
C SER A 105 14.50 14.55 -8.79
N ALA A 106 13.72 15.34 -9.51
CA ALA A 106 12.64 14.83 -10.34
C ALA A 106 12.33 15.76 -11.51
N SER A 107 11.75 15.19 -12.56
CA SER A 107 11.24 15.89 -13.73
C SER A 107 10.01 15.18 -14.28
N SER A 108 9.13 15.91 -14.95
CA SER A 108 8.09 15.32 -15.79
C SER A 108 8.70 14.37 -16.82
N PHE A 109 8.04 13.26 -17.08
CA PHE A 109 8.40 12.25 -18.06
C PHE A 109 7.16 11.80 -18.85
N SER A 110 7.32 11.53 -20.14
CA SER A 110 6.23 11.03 -20.99
C SER A 110 6.80 10.09 -22.04
N SER A 111 6.19 8.91 -22.16
CA SER A 111 6.51 7.89 -23.16
C SER A 111 5.25 7.11 -23.54
N GLU A 112 5.33 6.28 -24.57
CA GLU A 112 4.21 5.40 -24.98
C GLU A 112 3.76 4.46 -23.86
N GLN A 113 4.71 3.97 -23.05
CA GLN A 113 4.45 3.09 -21.91
C GLN A 113 3.96 3.85 -20.66
N CYS A 114 4.18 5.16 -20.60
CA CYS A 114 3.86 6.00 -19.45
C CYS A 114 3.53 7.42 -19.93
N LEU A 115 2.26 7.64 -20.31
CA LEU A 115 1.82 8.90 -20.90
C LEU A 115 2.07 10.10 -19.97
N GLU A 116 1.87 9.88 -18.66
CA GLU A 116 2.09 10.88 -17.62
C GLU A 116 2.89 10.27 -16.47
N GLY A 117 4.21 10.48 -16.51
CA GLY A 117 5.15 9.97 -15.54
C GLY A 117 6.02 11.04 -14.91
N ILE A 118 6.76 10.61 -13.90
CA ILE A 118 7.81 11.36 -13.22
C ILE A 118 9.06 10.50 -13.28
N VAL A 119 10.12 11.08 -13.83
CA VAL A 119 11.46 10.50 -13.70
C VAL A 119 12.12 11.14 -12.48
N ALA A 120 12.67 10.32 -11.59
CA ALA A 120 13.27 10.78 -10.35
C ALA A 120 14.57 10.02 -10.03
N ILE A 121 15.47 10.69 -9.31
CA ILE A 121 16.69 10.09 -8.78
C ILE A 121 16.48 9.86 -7.28
N ALA A 122 16.73 8.63 -6.84
CA ALA A 122 16.73 8.23 -5.45
C ALA A 122 18.05 7.55 -5.14
N GLU A 123 18.91 8.23 -4.38
CA GLU A 123 20.29 7.80 -4.09
C GLU A 123 21.02 7.44 -5.41
N ASN A 124 21.43 6.18 -5.57
CA ASN A 124 22.16 5.69 -6.73
C ASN A 124 21.23 5.07 -7.81
N THR A 125 19.91 5.28 -7.72
CA THR A 125 18.92 4.68 -8.62
C THR A 125 18.11 5.72 -9.39
N LEU A 126 17.92 5.48 -10.69
CA LEU A 126 16.96 6.19 -11.52
C LEU A 126 15.62 5.46 -11.48
N ARG A 127 14.52 6.20 -11.28
CA ARG A 127 13.18 5.65 -11.12
C ARG A 127 12.19 6.37 -12.04
N ILE A 128 11.41 5.61 -12.79
CA ILE A 128 10.25 6.12 -13.55
C ILE A 128 9.02 5.67 -12.78
N MET A 129 8.15 6.62 -12.43
CA MET A 129 6.94 6.37 -11.66
C MET A 129 5.76 7.17 -12.20
N ALA A 130 4.55 6.64 -12.07
CA ALA A 130 3.31 7.32 -12.42
C ALA A 130 2.45 7.54 -11.17
N VAL A 131 1.72 8.64 -11.11
CA VAL A 131 0.77 8.94 -10.02
C VAL A 131 -0.65 8.83 -10.56
N GLU A 132 -1.27 7.66 -10.42
CA GLU A 132 -2.56 7.36 -11.05
C GLU A 132 -3.77 7.79 -10.21
N LYS A 133 -3.78 7.43 -8.92
CA LYS A 133 -4.95 7.64 -8.04
C LYS A 133 -4.77 8.87 -7.16
N LEU A 134 -5.07 10.07 -7.69
CA LEU A 134 -5.22 11.28 -6.87
C LEU A 134 -6.49 11.19 -6.00
N GLY A 135 -6.44 11.72 -4.79
CA GLY A 135 -7.57 11.78 -3.87
C GLY A 135 -7.72 10.57 -2.93
N ALA A 136 -7.11 9.42 -3.25
CA ALA A 136 -6.98 8.32 -2.30
C ALA A 136 -5.84 8.63 -1.31
N SER A 137 -6.19 8.77 -0.03
CA SER A 137 -5.22 9.22 1.00
C SER A 137 -4.34 8.10 1.56
N PHE A 138 -4.72 6.84 1.34
CA PHE A 138 -4.03 5.67 1.90
C PHE A 138 -3.54 4.74 0.81
N ASN A 139 -2.24 4.44 0.86
CA ASN A 139 -1.66 3.31 0.18
C ASN A 139 -1.64 2.11 1.15
N HIS A 140 -1.91 0.91 0.66
CA HIS A 140 -1.86 -0.31 1.46
C HIS A 140 -1.10 -1.40 0.72
N ILE A 141 -0.45 -2.25 1.50
CA ILE A 141 0.14 -3.52 1.07
C ILE A 141 -0.59 -4.59 1.87
N THR A 142 -1.00 -5.66 1.20
CA THR A 142 -1.76 -6.75 1.81
C THR A 142 -0.87 -7.95 2.00
N TYR A 143 -0.83 -8.48 3.22
CA TYR A 143 -0.20 -9.76 3.54
C TYR A 143 -1.29 -10.79 3.82
N PRO A 144 -1.44 -11.83 2.98
CA PRO A 144 -2.47 -12.86 3.17
C PRO A 144 -2.30 -13.59 4.52
N LEU A 145 -3.42 -13.83 5.18
CA LEU A 145 -3.50 -14.58 6.44
C LEU A 145 -4.23 -15.90 6.20
N LYS A 146 -4.14 -16.82 7.16
CA LYS A 146 -4.74 -18.16 7.05
C LYS A 146 -6.13 -18.19 7.68
N PHE A 147 -6.30 -17.58 8.84
CA PHE A 147 -7.60 -17.43 9.52
C PHE A 147 -7.91 -15.97 9.83
N THR A 148 -9.11 -15.67 10.32
CA THR A 148 -9.51 -14.29 10.67
C THR A 148 -8.67 -13.73 11.82
N PRO A 149 -7.93 -12.62 11.65
CA PRO A 149 -7.16 -12.01 12.73
C PRO A 149 -8.09 -11.44 13.81
N ARG A 150 -7.78 -11.71 15.09
CA ARG A 150 -8.58 -11.24 16.24
C ARG A 150 -7.91 -10.14 17.04
N ARG A 151 -6.59 -10.22 17.21
CA ARG A 151 -5.79 -9.23 17.93
C ARG A 151 -4.36 -9.24 17.44
N MET A 152 -3.71 -8.09 17.52
CA MET A 152 -2.30 -7.91 17.22
C MET A 152 -1.60 -7.08 18.31
N ILE A 153 -0.33 -7.35 18.53
CA ILE A 153 0.57 -6.57 19.39
C ILE A 153 1.87 -6.28 18.64
N VAL A 154 2.42 -5.09 18.87
CA VAL A 154 3.69 -4.65 18.25
C VAL A 154 4.82 -4.99 19.21
N HIS A 155 5.88 -5.63 18.71
CA HIS A 155 7.06 -5.89 19.52
C HIS A 155 7.80 -4.57 19.83
N PRO A 156 8.11 -4.24 21.10
CA PRO A 156 8.64 -2.91 21.44
C PRO A 156 9.98 -2.57 20.79
N LEU A 157 10.84 -3.57 20.59
CA LEU A 157 12.21 -3.40 20.11
C LEU A 157 12.45 -3.93 18.69
N ALA A 158 11.50 -4.69 18.13
CA ALA A 158 11.68 -5.36 16.86
C ALA A 158 10.62 -4.86 15.89
N THR A 159 10.94 -4.81 14.59
CA THR A 159 9.97 -4.43 13.55
C THR A 159 9.02 -5.58 13.21
N SER A 160 8.45 -6.17 14.25
CA SER A 160 7.65 -7.39 14.18
C SER A 160 6.33 -7.21 14.93
N LEU A 161 5.33 -7.92 14.44
CA LEU A 161 3.97 -7.91 14.95
C LEU A 161 3.56 -9.34 15.25
N MET A 162 3.05 -9.56 16.45
CA MET A 162 2.45 -10.84 16.84
C MET A 162 0.95 -10.72 16.74
N MET A 163 0.30 -11.69 16.10
CA MET A 163 -1.14 -11.73 15.92
C MET A 163 -1.71 -13.11 16.22
N ILE A 164 -2.97 -13.12 16.65
CA ILE A 164 -3.78 -14.33 16.77
C ILE A 164 -4.82 -14.35 15.65
N GLU A 165 -4.94 -15.48 14.98
CA GLU A 165 -5.93 -15.75 13.93
C GLU A 165 -6.82 -16.89 14.40
N THR A 166 -8.15 -16.74 14.33
CA THR A 166 -9.10 -17.72 14.88
C THR A 166 -10.42 -17.72 14.11
N ASP A 167 -10.80 -18.90 13.63
CA ASP A 167 -12.06 -19.13 12.91
C ASP A 167 -12.91 -20.23 13.55
N HIS A 168 -14.22 -19.97 13.56
CA HIS A 168 -15.25 -20.95 13.92
C HIS A 168 -15.61 -21.79 12.70
N ALA A 169 -16.00 -23.04 12.94
CA ALA A 169 -16.37 -23.99 11.89
C ALA A 169 -15.23 -24.13 10.85
N ALA A 170 -13.99 -24.24 11.35
CA ALA A 170 -12.77 -24.39 10.56
C ALA A 170 -11.93 -25.58 11.03
N TYR A 171 -11.11 -26.12 10.14
CA TYR A 171 -10.14 -27.18 10.45
C TYR A 171 -8.73 -26.61 10.55
N THR A 172 -7.94 -27.17 11.46
CA THR A 172 -6.48 -27.06 11.42
C THR A 172 -5.93 -27.81 10.21
N THR A 173 -4.72 -27.46 9.73
CA THR A 173 -4.08 -28.14 8.58
C THR A 173 -3.96 -29.63 8.83
N ILE A 174 -3.51 -30.00 10.03
CA ILE A 174 -3.32 -31.40 10.45
C ILE A 174 -4.66 -32.15 10.38
N THR A 175 -5.74 -31.56 10.89
CA THR A 175 -7.05 -32.22 10.90
C THR A 175 -7.66 -32.30 9.50
N LEU A 176 -7.47 -31.26 8.69
CA LEU A 176 -7.94 -31.24 7.30
C LEU A 176 -7.21 -32.29 6.45
N ASP A 177 -5.89 -32.38 6.56
CA ASP A 177 -5.09 -33.36 5.85
C ASP A 177 -5.43 -34.79 6.28
N LYS A 178 -5.66 -35.01 7.58
CA LYS A 178 -6.16 -36.31 8.06
C LYS A 178 -7.52 -36.66 7.44
N LYS A 179 -8.49 -35.74 7.47
CA LYS A 179 -9.81 -35.96 6.87
C LYS A 179 -9.75 -36.23 5.37
N ARG A 180 -8.85 -35.54 4.66
CA ARG A 180 -8.62 -35.76 3.23
C ARG A 180 -8.11 -37.18 2.97
N ASN A 181 -7.15 -37.64 3.77
CA ASN A 181 -6.61 -39.00 3.65
C ASN A 181 -7.66 -40.06 4.01
N ASP A 182 -8.41 -39.87 5.12
CA ASP A 182 -9.48 -40.78 5.53
C ASP A 182 -10.55 -40.89 4.42
N MET A 183 -10.93 -39.77 3.80
CA MET A 183 -11.89 -39.76 2.68
C MET A 183 -11.34 -40.48 1.42
N ALA A 184 -10.05 -40.31 1.13
CA ALA A 184 -9.41 -41.01 0.02
C ALA A 184 -9.38 -42.53 0.26
N ASP A 185 -9.11 -42.96 1.49
CA ASP A 185 -9.12 -44.39 1.87
C ASP A 185 -10.53 -44.99 1.79
N ASP A 186 -11.54 -44.25 2.25
CA ASP A 186 -12.94 -44.68 2.19
C ASP A 186 -13.43 -44.86 0.74
N ILE A 187 -13.03 -43.98 -0.19
CA ILE A 187 -13.37 -44.09 -1.62
C ILE A 187 -12.82 -45.39 -2.22
N VAL A 188 -11.56 -45.72 -1.94
CA VAL A 188 -10.95 -46.97 -2.43
C VAL A 188 -11.62 -48.20 -1.82
N ARG A 189 -11.97 -48.14 -0.54
CA ARG A 189 -12.60 -49.26 0.18
C ARG A 189 -14.03 -49.55 -0.27
N LEU A 190 -14.77 -48.53 -0.72
CA LEU A 190 -16.17 -48.67 -1.16
C LEU A 190 -16.31 -49.18 -2.60
N ALA A 191 -15.23 -49.19 -3.39
CA ALA A 191 -15.25 -49.72 -4.75
C ALA A 191 -15.43 -51.26 -4.74
N THR A 192 -16.37 -51.76 -5.52
CA THR A 192 -16.76 -53.18 -5.52
C THR A 192 -16.21 -53.96 -6.70
N ASP A 193 -16.19 -53.35 -7.89
CA ASP A 193 -15.75 -54.01 -9.12
C ASP A 193 -14.36 -53.56 -9.57
N MET A 194 -13.66 -54.39 -10.35
CA MET A 194 -12.26 -54.14 -10.74
C MET A 194 -12.05 -52.81 -11.49
N GLU A 195 -12.98 -52.41 -12.36
CA GLU A 195 -12.90 -51.11 -13.06
C GLU A 195 -13.13 -49.93 -12.09
N GLU A 196 -14.05 -50.08 -11.13
CA GLU A 196 -14.30 -49.07 -10.09
C GLU A 196 -13.10 -48.90 -9.16
N VAL A 197 -12.41 -49.99 -8.83
CA VAL A 197 -11.23 -49.95 -7.96
C VAL A 197 -10.11 -49.12 -8.57
N GLU A 198 -9.87 -49.23 -9.87
CA GLU A 198 -8.81 -48.47 -10.53
C GLU A 198 -9.17 -46.97 -10.62
N LEU A 199 -10.41 -46.65 -10.96
CA LEU A 199 -10.91 -45.27 -10.95
C LEU A 199 -10.92 -44.66 -9.53
N ALA A 200 -11.28 -45.44 -8.52
CA ALA A 200 -11.31 -45.00 -7.12
C ALA A 200 -9.91 -44.67 -6.61
N LYS A 201 -8.88 -45.44 -7.01
CA LYS A 201 -7.48 -45.11 -6.71
C LYS A 201 -7.07 -43.80 -7.36
N GLU A 202 -7.42 -43.59 -8.63
CA GLU A 202 -7.10 -42.35 -9.33
C GLU A 202 -7.74 -41.13 -8.62
N ILE A 203 -9.01 -41.22 -8.24
CA ILE A 203 -9.70 -40.17 -7.47
C ILE A 203 -9.05 -39.95 -6.10
N ALA A 204 -8.71 -41.02 -5.38
CA ALA A 204 -8.05 -40.95 -4.08
C ALA A 204 -6.69 -40.24 -4.18
N ASP A 205 -5.90 -40.56 -5.21
CA ASP A 205 -4.61 -39.92 -5.44
C ASP A 205 -4.77 -38.44 -5.82
N VAL A 206 -5.78 -38.10 -6.62
CA VAL A 206 -6.11 -36.69 -6.89
C VAL A 206 -6.50 -35.96 -5.61
N LEU A 207 -7.32 -36.57 -4.75
CA LEU A 207 -7.74 -35.95 -3.48
C LEU A 207 -6.55 -35.69 -2.54
N ARG A 208 -5.60 -36.62 -2.45
CA ARG A 208 -4.40 -36.49 -1.59
C ARG A 208 -3.44 -35.42 -2.11
N ASN A 209 -3.23 -35.39 -3.43
CA ASN A 209 -2.21 -34.55 -4.04
C ASN A 209 -2.73 -33.15 -4.42
N ASN A 210 -4.02 -33.00 -4.69
CA ASN A 210 -4.60 -31.72 -5.09
C ASN A 210 -5.14 -30.94 -3.88
N ARG A 211 -4.47 -29.82 -3.57
CA ARG A 211 -4.90 -28.87 -2.55
C ARG A 211 -5.44 -27.62 -3.27
N PRO A 212 -6.77 -27.47 -3.39
CA PRO A 212 -7.35 -26.29 -4.04
C PRO A 212 -7.01 -25.03 -3.24
N ASP A 213 -6.85 -23.92 -3.95
CA ASP A 213 -6.58 -22.63 -3.33
C ASP A 213 -7.83 -22.12 -2.58
N GLU A 214 -7.73 -22.12 -1.25
CA GLU A 214 -8.81 -21.69 -0.36
C GLU A 214 -9.17 -20.20 -0.53
N THR A 215 -8.27 -19.38 -1.08
CA THR A 215 -8.56 -17.96 -1.35
C THR A 215 -9.50 -17.78 -2.54
N VAL A 216 -9.53 -18.75 -3.46
CA VAL A 216 -10.36 -18.73 -4.67
C VAL A 216 -11.65 -19.53 -4.46
N TYR A 217 -11.54 -20.74 -3.90
CA TYR A 217 -12.67 -21.67 -3.76
C TYR A 217 -13.35 -21.60 -2.39
N GLY A 218 -12.77 -20.85 -1.45
CA GLY A 218 -13.20 -20.81 -0.06
C GLY A 218 -12.61 -21.95 0.77
N ALA A 219 -12.39 -21.69 2.06
CA ALA A 219 -11.88 -22.68 2.99
C ALA A 219 -12.93 -23.78 3.29
N ALA A 220 -12.44 -25.00 3.50
CA ALA A 220 -13.28 -26.13 3.89
C ALA A 220 -13.91 -25.90 5.27
N LYS A 221 -15.24 -25.93 5.35
CA LYS A 221 -15.97 -25.68 6.60
C LYS A 221 -16.09 -26.93 7.45
N ALA A 222 -15.80 -26.78 8.73
CA ALA A 222 -16.05 -27.80 9.74
C ALA A 222 -17.47 -27.73 10.31
N ALA A 223 -17.86 -28.77 11.04
CA ALA A 223 -19.12 -28.76 11.78
C ALA A 223 -19.13 -27.65 12.85
N PRO A 224 -20.31 -27.13 13.24
CA PRO A 224 -20.42 -26.19 14.36
C PRO A 224 -19.74 -26.73 15.63
N GLY A 225 -19.07 -25.85 16.37
CA GLY A 225 -18.31 -26.21 17.57
C GLY A 225 -16.85 -26.58 17.32
N LYS A 226 -16.43 -26.71 16.05
CA LYS A 226 -15.02 -26.88 15.68
C LYS A 226 -14.31 -25.54 15.53
N TRP A 227 -13.07 -25.47 15.97
CA TRP A 227 -12.25 -24.26 15.91
C TRP A 227 -10.85 -24.53 15.37
N ALA A 228 -10.32 -23.57 14.63
CA ALA A 228 -8.94 -23.55 14.21
C ALA A 228 -8.32 -22.20 14.54
N SER A 229 -7.10 -22.22 15.07
CA SER A 229 -6.42 -21.02 15.53
C SER A 229 -4.92 -21.11 15.31
N VAL A 230 -4.30 -19.95 15.06
CA VAL A 230 -2.87 -19.79 14.84
C VAL A 230 -2.37 -18.57 15.60
N VAL A 231 -1.14 -18.66 16.11
CA VAL A 231 -0.34 -17.51 16.55
C VAL A 231 0.73 -17.25 15.51
N ARG A 232 0.76 -16.03 14.95
CA ARG A 232 1.73 -15.63 13.92
C ARG A 232 2.61 -14.50 14.42
N LEU A 233 3.91 -14.62 14.16
CA LEU A 233 4.88 -13.54 14.25
C LEU A 233 5.28 -13.12 12.83
N LEU A 234 5.07 -11.85 12.49
CA LEU A 234 5.27 -11.30 11.15
C LEU A 234 6.18 -10.06 11.19
N ASN A 235 7.09 -9.93 10.24
CA ASN A 235 7.86 -8.71 10.03
C ASN A 235 7.00 -7.66 9.31
N VAL A 236 6.80 -6.49 9.90
CA VAL A 236 5.86 -5.47 9.40
C VAL A 236 6.34 -4.84 8.09
N LYS A 237 7.65 -4.78 7.85
CA LYS A 237 8.23 -4.14 6.67
C LYS A 237 8.24 -5.06 5.45
N SER A 238 8.59 -6.33 5.63
CA SER A 238 8.70 -7.30 4.53
C SER A 238 7.47 -8.16 4.34
N GLY A 239 6.62 -8.30 5.36
CA GLY A 239 5.52 -9.27 5.37
C GLY A 239 5.96 -10.70 5.66
N GLU A 240 7.24 -10.92 5.93
CA GLU A 240 7.80 -12.25 6.18
C GLU A 240 7.22 -12.83 7.47
N VAL A 241 6.82 -14.10 7.41
CA VAL A 241 6.34 -14.85 8.57
C VAL A 241 7.54 -15.43 9.29
N LEU A 242 7.93 -14.80 10.39
CA LEU A 242 9.08 -15.20 11.21
C LEU A 242 8.78 -16.47 12.01
N SER A 243 7.54 -16.63 12.46
CA SER A 243 7.08 -17.82 13.16
C SER A 243 5.58 -18.00 12.98
N LEU A 244 5.15 -19.25 12.82
CA LEU A 244 3.76 -19.65 12.72
C LEU A 244 3.54 -20.84 13.65
N PHE A 245 2.73 -20.65 14.68
CA PHE A 245 2.37 -21.70 15.61
C PHE A 245 0.88 -22.01 15.46
N GLU A 246 0.58 -23.20 14.93
CA GLU A 246 -0.79 -23.68 14.79
C GLU A 246 -1.22 -24.39 16.07
N LEU A 247 -2.36 -23.96 16.63
CA LEU A 247 -2.93 -24.56 17.82
C LEU A 247 -3.62 -25.89 17.47
N PRO A 248 -3.74 -26.82 18.43
CA PRO A 248 -4.53 -28.03 18.29
C PRO A 248 -5.97 -27.76 17.83
N GLN A 249 -6.58 -28.76 17.20
CA GLN A 249 -7.99 -28.68 16.80
C GLN A 249 -8.88 -28.40 18.01
N ASP A 250 -9.82 -27.48 17.85
CA ASP A 250 -10.79 -27.03 18.86
C ASP A 250 -10.20 -26.14 19.98
N GLU A 251 -8.92 -25.78 19.88
CA GLU A 251 -8.35 -24.68 20.66
C GLU A 251 -8.50 -23.35 19.92
N ALA A 252 -9.11 -22.37 20.60
CA ALA A 252 -9.36 -21.05 20.06
C ALA A 252 -8.63 -19.99 20.90
N ALA A 253 -7.65 -19.31 20.32
CA ALA A 253 -6.99 -18.18 20.96
C ALA A 253 -8.01 -17.03 21.16
N LYS A 254 -8.12 -16.56 22.40
CA LYS A 254 -9.01 -15.44 22.78
C LYS A 254 -8.20 -14.32 23.40
N TRP A 255 -8.78 -13.13 23.42
CA TRP A 255 -8.18 -11.91 23.93
C TRP A 255 -9.03 -11.24 24.98
#